data_AF-B4M1U5-F1
#
_entry.id   AF-B4M1U5-F1
#
_cell.length_a   1.000
_cell.length_b   1.000
_cell.length_c   1.000
_cell.angle_alpha   90.00
_cell.angle_beta   90.00
_cell.angle_gamma   90.00
#
_symmetry.space_group_name_H-M   'P 1'
#
loop_
_entity.id
_entity.type
_entity.pdbx_description
1 polymer ?
#
loop_
_entity_poly.entity_id
_entity_poly.type
_entity_poly.pdbx_seq_one_letter_code
_entity_poly.pdbx_strand_id
1 'polypeptide(L)'
;MDGPQVAVRLNSKGDVIYGWERGRDLIKICDAFTFKEELWFLVLWEGYEMLEAVPAILLGHNFPLMVIEYCENIVIFEPEQSD
;
A
#
# COMPACT_ATOMS: atom_id res chain seq x y z
N MET A 1 -9.18 11.22 -18.67
CA MET A 1 -8.00 11.06 -17.81
C MET A 1 -8.03 9.61 -17.36
N ASP A 2 -7.07 8.81 -17.80
CA ASP A 2 -6.95 7.44 -17.32
C ASP A 2 -6.45 7.51 -15.88
N GLY A 3 -7.16 6.84 -14.95
CA GLY A 3 -6.76 6.78 -13.55
C GLY A 3 -5.41 6.07 -13.36
N PRO A 4 -4.84 6.09 -12.15
CA PRO A 4 -3.61 5.36 -11.86
C PRO A 4 -3.79 3.87 -12.20
N GLN A 5 -2.90 3.34 -13.04
CA GLN A 5 -2.91 1.91 -13.38
C GLN A 5 -2.46 1.11 -12.16
N VAL A 6 -3.36 0.26 -11.66
CA VAL A 6 -3.11 -0.66 -10.54
C VAL A 6 -2.82 -2.04 -11.12
N ALA A 7 -1.76 -2.69 -10.65
CA ALA A 7 -1.38 -4.02 -11.09
C ALA A 7 -1.26 -5.00 -9.91
N VAL A 8 -1.59 -6.27 -10.18
CA VAL A 8 -1.20 -7.42 -9.37
C VAL A 8 -0.25 -8.26 -10.21
N ARG A 9 0.87 -8.69 -9.65
CA ARG A 9 1.87 -9.48 -10.36
C ARG A 9 1.85 -10.91 -9.86
N LEU A 10 1.95 -11.85 -10.79
CA LEU A 10 1.94 -13.28 -10.51
C LEU A 10 3.29 -13.90 -10.88
N ASN A 11 3.74 -14.89 -10.11
CA ASN A 11 4.86 -15.75 -10.50
C ASN A 11 4.43 -16.81 -11.53
N SER A 12 5.35 -17.68 -11.94
CA SER A 12 5.07 -18.77 -12.90
C SER A 12 4.09 -19.84 -12.39
N LYS A 13 3.78 -19.85 -11.10
CA LYS A 13 2.79 -20.74 -10.48
C LYS A 13 1.42 -20.08 -10.31
N GLY A 14 1.30 -18.80 -10.62
CA GLY A 14 0.06 -18.03 -10.42
C GLY A 14 -0.09 -17.44 -9.01
N ASP A 15 0.93 -17.52 -8.15
CA ASP A 15 0.89 -16.87 -6.84
C ASP A 15 1.18 -15.38 -7.00
N VAL A 16 0.51 -14.55 -6.19
CA VAL A 16 0.81 -13.12 -6.10
C VAL A 16 2.22 -12.93 -5.56
N ILE A 17 3.02 -12.13 -6.26
CA ILE A 17 4.34 -11.70 -5.81
C ILE A 17 4.42 -10.18 -5.72
N TYR A 18 5.01 -9.70 -4.65
CA TYR A 18 5.10 -8.28 -4.37
C TYR A 18 6.46 -7.69 -4.73
N GLY A 19 6.61 -6.37 -4.62
CA GLY A 19 7.86 -5.66 -4.92
C GLY A 19 9.07 -6.18 -4.14
N TRP A 20 8.93 -6.44 -2.84
CA TRP A 20 10.05 -6.86 -2.00
C TRP A 20 10.59 -8.24 -2.39
N GLU A 21 9.72 -9.17 -2.81
CA GLU A 21 10.13 -10.49 -3.31
C GLU A 21 10.94 -10.41 -4.60
N ARG A 22 10.87 -9.26 -5.30
CA ARG A 22 11.61 -8.95 -6.52
C ARG A 22 12.83 -8.06 -6.27
N GLY A 23 13.23 -7.88 -5.00
CA GLY A 23 14.37 -7.06 -4.60
C GLY A 23 14.16 -5.57 -4.89
N ARG A 24 12.96 -5.05 -4.63
CA ARG A 24 12.61 -3.65 -4.87
C ARG A 24 12.33 -2.93 -3.57
N ASP A 25 12.86 -1.72 -3.46
CA ASP A 25 12.61 -0.86 -2.32
C ASP A 25 11.23 -0.21 -2.44
N LEU A 26 10.55 -0.12 -1.30
CA LEU A 26 9.29 0.60 -1.17
C LEU A 26 9.59 2.10 -1.17
N ILE A 27 9.08 2.83 -2.17
CA ILE A 27 9.28 4.28 -2.26
C ILE A 27 8.29 5.02 -1.38
N LYS A 28 7.00 4.69 -1.48
CA LYS A 28 5.94 5.30 -0.68
C LYS A 28 4.63 4.51 -0.75
N ILE A 29 3.82 4.71 0.28
CA ILE A 29 2.39 4.40 0.26
C ILE A 29 1.67 5.62 -0.31
N CYS A 30 0.87 5.41 -1.35
CA CYS A 30 0.18 6.48 -2.07
C CYS A 30 -1.26 6.67 -1.61
N ASP A 31 -1.93 5.56 -1.27
CA ASP A 31 -3.34 5.56 -0.88
C ASP A 31 -3.68 4.27 -0.12
N ALA A 32 -4.86 4.23 0.50
CA ALA A 32 -5.39 3.07 1.18
C ALA A 32 -6.87 2.86 0.83
N PHE A 33 -7.29 1.62 0.69
CA PHE A 33 -8.68 1.27 0.43
C PHE A 33 -9.06 -0.04 1.12
N THR A 34 -10.35 -0.25 1.31
CA THR A 34 -10.88 -1.50 1.83
C THR A 34 -11.45 -2.35 0.70
N PHE A 35 -11.16 -3.64 0.71
CA PHE A 35 -11.74 -4.61 -0.21
C PHE A 35 -11.98 -5.92 0.54
N LYS A 36 -13.23 -6.41 0.49
CA LYS A 36 -13.65 -7.60 1.24
C LYS A 36 -13.29 -7.55 2.73
N GLU A 37 -13.55 -6.40 3.37
CA GLU A 37 -13.27 -6.16 4.80
C GLU A 37 -11.78 -6.17 5.18
N GLU A 38 -10.88 -6.28 4.20
CA GLU A 38 -9.44 -6.16 4.40
C GLU A 38 -8.95 -4.77 3.98
N LEU A 39 -7.98 -4.23 4.72
CA LEU A 39 -7.29 -2.99 4.37
C LEU A 39 -6.15 -3.29 3.39
N TRP A 40 -6.07 -2.51 2.33
CA TRP A 40 -5.05 -2.58 1.29
C TRP A 40 -4.40 -1.22 1.09
N PHE A 41 -3.12 -1.23 0.77
CA PHE A 41 -2.34 -0.05 0.40
C PHE A 41 -1.99 -0.07 -1.08
N LEU A 42 -2.11 1.08 -1.73
CA LEU A 42 -1.52 1.31 -3.04
C LEU A 42 -0.10 1.84 -2.86
N VAL A 43 0.89 1.10 -3.33
CA VAL A 43 2.31 1.42 -3.11
C VAL A 43 3.06 1.63 -4.42
N LEU A 44 4.10 2.46 -4.35
CA LEU A 44 5.05 2.65 -5.43
C LEU A 44 6.38 1.96 -5.08
N TRP A 45 6.84 1.11 -6.00
CA TRP A 45 8.12 0.40 -5.88
C TRP A 45 9.19 1.05 -6.75
N GLU A 46 10.46 0.95 -6.33
CA GLU A 46 11.59 1.46 -7.12
C GLU A 46 11.63 0.83 -8.53
N GLY A 47 11.74 1.69 -9.55
CA GLY A 47 11.82 1.27 -10.95
C GLY A 47 10.50 0.83 -11.57
N TYR A 48 9.37 1.06 -10.91
CA TYR A 48 8.03 0.83 -11.46
C TYR A 48 7.22 2.13 -11.50
N GLU A 49 6.50 2.34 -12.60
CA GLU A 49 5.60 3.49 -12.76
C GLU A 49 4.17 3.19 -12.30
N MET A 50 3.82 1.90 -12.17
CA MET A 50 2.50 1.45 -11.77
C MET A 50 2.42 1.24 -10.25
N LEU A 51 1.27 1.59 -9.68
CA LEU A 51 0.97 1.28 -8.29
C LEU A 51 0.62 -0.20 -8.15
N GLU A 52 1.06 -0.78 -7.04
CA GLU A 52 0.76 -2.16 -6.68
C GLU A 52 -0.12 -2.17 -5.43
N ALA A 53 -1.17 -2.99 -5.42
CA ALA A 53 -2.01 -3.18 -4.25
C ALA A 53 -1.39 -4.25 -3.33
N VAL A 54 -1.17 -3.90 -2.06
CA VAL A 54 -0.59 -4.80 -1.05
C VAL A 54 -1.50 -4.85 0.18
N PRO A 55 -1.81 -6.04 0.74
CA PRO A 55 -2.55 -6.14 2.00
C PRO A 55 -1.80 -5.41 3.13
N ALA A 56 -2.53 -4.63 3.92
CA ALA A 56 -1.95 -3.86 5.01
C ALA A 56 -1.21 -4.72 6.03
N ILE A 57 -1.70 -5.93 6.30
CA ILE A 57 -1.04 -6.88 7.21
C ILE A 57 0.34 -7.31 6.69
N LEU A 58 0.48 -7.52 5.38
CA LEU A 58 1.76 -7.91 4.79
C LEU A 58 2.72 -6.72 4.74
N LEU A 59 2.22 -5.54 4.36
CA LEU A 59 3.05 -4.34 4.30
C LEU A 59 3.51 -3.91 5.71
N GLY A 60 2.65 -3.99 6.72
CA GLY A 60 2.98 -3.68 8.11
C GLY A 60 4.02 -4.61 8.72
N HIS A 61 4.08 -5.87 8.30
CA HIS A 61 5.15 -6.79 8.73
C HIS A 61 6.49 -6.49 8.06
N ASN A 62 6.51 -6.15 6.77
CA ASN A 62 7.76 -5.99 6.01
C ASN A 62 8.30 -4.55 6.06
N PHE A 63 7.43 -3.55 6.14
CA PHE A 63 7.76 -2.12 6.11
C PHE A 63 6.98 -1.32 7.18
N PRO A 64 7.09 -1.68 8.48
CA PRO A 64 6.27 -1.09 9.54
C PRO A 64 6.39 0.42 9.64
N LEU A 65 7.61 0.96 9.50
CA LEU A 65 7.85 2.40 9.59
C LEU A 65 7.16 3.19 8.48
N MET A 66 7.13 2.65 7.26
CA MET A 66 6.45 3.28 6.13
C MET A 66 4.93 3.32 6.34
N VAL A 67 4.36 2.28 6.97
CA VAL A 67 2.94 2.24 7.33
C VAL A 67 2.62 3.26 8.42
N ILE A 68 3.48 3.36 9.45
CA ILE A 68 3.31 4.35 10.52
C ILE A 68 3.36 5.77 9.94
N GLU A 69 4.39 6.08 9.13
CA GLU A 69 4.55 7.39 8.52
C GLU A 69 3.35 7.76 7.63
N TYR A 70 2.84 6.82 6.85
CA TYR A 70 1.63 7.05 6.07
C TYR A 70 0.43 7.39 6.97
N CYS A 71 0.18 6.58 8.01
CA CYS A 71 -0.91 6.80 8.95
C CYS A 71 -0.81 8.17 9.66
N GLU A 72 0.38 8.53 10.14
CA GLU A 72 0.61 9.83 10.81
C GLU A 72 0.28 11.03 9.91
N ASN A 73 0.53 10.90 8.60
CA ASN A 73 0.26 11.98 7.63
C ASN A 73 -1.22 12.09 7.23
N ILE A 74 -2.03 11.05 7.43
CA ILE A 74 -3.47 11.06 7.09
C ILE A 74 -4.39 11.21 8.31
N VAL A 75 -3.86 11.09 9.54
CA VAL A 75 -4.65 11.30 10.76
C VAL A 75 -5.01 12.78 10.86
N ILE A 76 -6.26 13.08 10.56
CA ILE A 76 -6.88 14.36 10.87
C ILE A 76 -7.50 14.22 12.26
N PHE A 77 -6.97 14.95 13.25
CA PHE A 77 -7.61 15.05 14.55
C PHE A 77 -8.89 15.89 14.40
N GLU A 78 -10.04 15.23 14.40
CA GLU A 78 -11.30 15.95 14.61
C GLU A 78 -11.41 16.30 16.09
N PRO A 79 -11.54 17.60 16.46
CA PRO A 79 -11.78 17.96 17.84
C PRO A 79 -13.10 17.34 18.29
N GLU A 80 -13.11 16.65 19.44
CA GLU A 80 -14.34 16.15 20.06
C GLU A 80 -15.33 17.32 20.16
N GLN A 81 -16.48 17.19 19.51
CA GLN A 81 -17.59 18.11 19.75
C GLN A 81 -18.04 17.87 21.19
N SER A 82 -17.63 18.77 22.08
CA SER A 82 -18.10 18.81 23.46
C SER A 82 -19.51 19.41 23.45
N ASP A 83 -20.49 18.66 23.98
CA ASP A 83 -21.85 19.13 24.25
C ASP A 83 -21.90 20.27 25.29
#